data_AF-A0A2X4U8S1-F1
#
_entry.id   AF-A0A2X4U8S1-F1
#
_cell.length_a   1.000
_cell.length_b   1.000
_cell.length_c   1.000
_cell.angle_alpha   90.00
_cell.angle_beta   90.00
_cell.angle_gamma   90.00
#
_symmetry.space_group_name_H-M   'P 1'
#
loop_
_entity.id
_entity.type
_entity.pdbx_description
1 polymer ?
#
loop_
_entity_poly.entity_id
_entity_poly.type
_entity_poly.pdbx_seq_one_letter_code
_entity_poly.pdbx_strand_id
1 'polypeptide(L)'
;MSPVYEQENNKLPQEEIKCDELAVKLRRKKAGISEDAPVCAIALSGGGIRSATFSLGLLRALAKNKLLHRFDYMSTVSGGGYIGGAVGRLYDDQQDAEKVEEGLKDDHSLLLWWLRNNGRYLIPAGLRDTGQAIAYMLRGLLASHFEAATLILLLAALTLWPTLFANLIEPNKFSETGIWHGLALLPAFFAAYQISAYWLVRPRGKEKGKERQYVDGHINAADAFLVGLATLVGVIIVYYHLWGFWG
;
A
#
# COMPACT_ATOMS: atom_id res chain seq x y z
N MET A 1 25.67 -17.42 9.85
CA MET A 1 24.86 -16.24 9.44
C MET A 1 24.69 -16.28 7.92
N SER A 2 23.53 -15.90 7.39
CA SER A 2 23.36 -15.76 5.93
C SER A 2 24.03 -14.47 5.44
N PRO A 3 24.70 -14.44 4.27
CA PRO A 3 25.37 -13.23 3.74
C PRO A 3 24.42 -12.05 3.45
N VAL A 4 23.11 -12.30 3.32
CA VAL A 4 22.09 -11.24 3.18
C VAL A 4 21.88 -10.49 4.50
N TYR A 5 21.96 -11.19 5.63
CA TYR A 5 21.78 -10.62 6.98
C TYR A 5 22.87 -9.59 7.30
N GLU A 6 24.09 -9.85 6.85
CA GLU A 6 25.27 -9.00 7.11
C GLU A 6 25.22 -7.70 6.30
N GLN A 7 24.65 -7.72 5.09
CA GLN A 7 24.51 -6.54 4.25
C GLN A 7 23.38 -5.60 4.70
N GLU A 8 22.29 -6.13 5.25
CA GLU A 8 21.19 -5.31 5.79
C GLU A 8 21.55 -4.68 7.14
N ASN A 9 22.23 -5.41 8.03
CA ASN A 9 22.66 -4.87 9.32
C ASN A 9 23.65 -3.71 9.21
N ASN A 10 24.46 -3.66 8.14
CA ASN A 10 25.35 -2.52 7.90
C ASN A 10 24.61 -1.20 7.58
N LYS A 11 23.30 -1.26 7.29
CA LYS A 11 22.48 -0.06 7.02
C LYS A 11 21.74 0.46 8.25
N LEU A 12 21.68 -0.31 9.33
CA LEU A 12 20.96 0.04 10.56
C LEU A 12 21.90 0.76 11.56
N PRO A 13 21.38 1.72 12.35
CA PRO A 13 22.15 2.33 13.43
C PRO A 13 22.67 1.26 14.40
N GLN A 14 23.98 1.28 14.67
CA GLN A 14 24.64 0.26 15.50
C GLN A 14 24.13 0.22 16.95
N GLU A 15 23.50 1.30 17.43
CA GLU A 15 22.84 1.35 18.74
C GLU A 15 21.55 0.53 18.76
N GLU A 16 20.76 0.57 17.69
CA GLU A 16 19.48 -0.15 17.57
C GLU A 16 19.70 -1.66 17.57
N ILE A 17 20.71 -2.14 16.82
CA ILE A 17 21.12 -3.55 16.79
C ILE A 17 21.51 -4.05 18.19
N LYS A 18 22.26 -3.23 18.94
CA LYS A 18 22.68 -3.58 20.30
C LYS A 18 21.50 -3.65 21.28
N CYS A 19 20.54 -2.74 21.15
CA CYS A 19 19.31 -2.75 21.95
C CYS A 19 18.49 -4.02 21.69
N ASP A 20 18.32 -4.41 20.43
CA ASP A 20 17.57 -5.62 20.05
C ASP A 20 18.27 -6.90 20.54
N GLU A 21 19.58 -7.02 20.33
CA GLU A 21 20.36 -8.15 20.85
C GLU A 21 20.28 -8.27 22.37
N LEU A 22 20.29 -7.13 23.08
CA LEU A 22 20.13 -7.07 24.53
C LEU A 22 18.71 -7.50 24.96
N ALA A 23 17.67 -7.04 24.26
CA ALA A 23 16.28 -7.43 24.53
C ALA A 23 16.08 -8.94 24.37
N VAL A 24 16.64 -9.53 23.30
CA VAL A 24 16.61 -10.99 23.08
C VAL A 24 17.33 -11.74 24.20
N LYS A 25 18.52 -11.28 24.61
CA LYS A 25 19.28 -11.90 25.72
C LYS A 25 18.50 -11.85 27.05
N LEU A 26 17.94 -10.69 27.40
CA LEU A 26 17.17 -10.51 28.64
C LEU A 26 15.93 -11.40 28.67
N ARG A 27 15.17 -11.43 27.56
CA ARG A 27 14.00 -12.28 27.40
C ARG A 27 14.35 -13.77 27.53
N ARG A 28 15.40 -14.22 26.85
CA ARG A 28 15.87 -15.62 26.88
C ARG A 28 16.31 -16.05 28.27
N LYS A 29 17.05 -15.19 28.97
CA LYS A 29 17.44 -15.41 30.37
C LYS A 29 16.23 -15.61 31.26
N LYS A 30 15.19 -14.78 31.08
CA LYS A 30 13.92 -14.90 31.83
C LYS A 30 13.15 -16.18 31.51
N ALA A 31 13.20 -16.62 30.25
CA ALA A 31 12.57 -17.86 29.78
C ALA A 31 13.41 -19.13 30.03
N GLY A 32 14.58 -19.04 30.69
CA GLY A 32 15.47 -20.19 30.92
C GLY A 32 16.08 -20.78 29.65
N ILE A 33 16.18 -19.98 28.57
CA ILE A 33 16.79 -20.40 27.30
C ILE A 33 18.29 -20.10 27.37
N SER A 34 19.10 -21.11 27.06
CA SER A 34 20.56 -20.97 27.03
C SER A 34 21.03 -19.95 25.99
N GLU A 35 22.12 -19.22 26.28
CA GLU A 35 22.66 -18.18 25.39
C GLU A 35 23.21 -18.76 24.07
N ASP A 36 23.64 -20.02 24.07
CA ASP A 36 24.10 -20.76 22.91
C ASP A 36 22.97 -21.32 22.03
N ALA A 37 21.71 -21.24 22.49
CA ALA A 37 20.58 -21.71 21.71
C ALA A 37 20.39 -20.87 20.44
N PRO A 38 20.04 -21.48 19.28
CA PRO A 38 19.87 -20.73 18.05
C PRO A 38 18.75 -19.70 18.17
N VAL A 39 18.93 -18.53 17.54
CA VAL A 39 17.87 -17.52 17.38
C VAL A 39 16.81 -18.06 16.42
N CYS A 40 15.57 -18.13 16.91
CA CYS A 40 14.46 -18.70 16.16
C CYS A 40 13.41 -17.63 15.88
N ALA A 41 12.88 -17.62 14.67
CA ALA A 41 11.81 -16.73 14.25
C ALA A 41 10.62 -17.52 13.72
N ILE A 42 9.42 -17.00 13.92
CA ILE A 42 8.20 -17.52 13.31
C ILE A 42 7.61 -16.49 12.34
N ALA A 43 7.24 -16.93 11.14
CA ALA A 43 6.63 -16.08 10.12
C ALA A 43 5.16 -16.48 9.92
N LEU A 44 4.23 -15.53 10.09
CA LEU A 44 2.80 -15.72 9.90
C LEU A 44 2.37 -15.09 8.57
N SER A 45 2.03 -15.94 7.60
CA SER A 45 1.66 -15.52 6.24
C SER A 45 0.31 -14.79 6.17
N GLY A 46 0.08 -14.12 5.05
CA GLY A 46 -1.17 -13.46 4.71
C GLY A 46 -2.24 -14.44 4.21
N GLY A 47 -3.39 -13.91 3.77
CA GLY A 47 -4.51 -14.74 3.29
C GLY A 47 -5.83 -14.53 4.04
N GLY A 48 -5.99 -13.38 4.69
CA GLY A 48 -7.21 -13.00 5.39
C GLY A 48 -7.57 -13.93 6.55
N ILE A 49 -8.87 -14.12 6.78
CA ILE A 49 -9.39 -14.84 7.96
C ILE A 49 -8.99 -16.32 8.01
N ARG A 50 -8.77 -16.96 6.85
CA ARG A 50 -8.31 -18.36 6.82
C ARG A 50 -6.88 -18.49 7.36
N SER A 51 -5.99 -17.61 6.91
CA SER A 51 -4.62 -17.58 7.43
C SER A 51 -4.60 -17.24 8.92
N ALA A 52 -5.37 -16.23 9.34
CA ALA A 52 -5.51 -15.88 10.75
C ALA A 52 -5.95 -17.09 11.60
N THR A 53 -6.96 -17.84 11.15
CA THR A 53 -7.44 -19.03 11.89
C THR A 53 -6.35 -20.10 12.00
N PHE A 54 -5.60 -20.34 10.92
CA PHE A 54 -4.49 -21.29 10.92
C PHE A 54 -3.35 -20.84 11.83
N SER A 55 -2.91 -19.58 11.72
CA SER A 55 -1.86 -18.99 12.55
C SER A 55 -2.22 -19.05 14.03
N LEU A 56 -3.47 -18.77 14.40
CA LEU A 56 -3.95 -18.94 15.77
C LEU A 56 -3.82 -20.40 16.23
N GLY A 57 -4.26 -21.35 15.41
CA GLY A 57 -4.10 -22.79 15.69
C GLY A 57 -2.64 -23.18 15.91
N LEU A 58 -1.73 -22.69 15.06
CA LEU A 58 -0.29 -22.92 15.16
C LEU A 58 0.30 -22.36 16.47
N LEU A 59 0.06 -21.08 16.79
CA LEU A 59 0.57 -20.48 18.02
C LEU A 59 0.03 -21.16 19.27
N ARG A 60 -1.25 -21.59 19.24
CA ARG A 60 -1.86 -22.35 20.33
C ARG A 60 -1.25 -23.74 20.47
N ALA A 61 -0.96 -24.43 19.36
CA ALA A 61 -0.27 -25.71 19.40
C ALA A 61 1.14 -25.56 19.99
N LEU A 62 1.87 -24.51 19.62
CA LEU A 62 3.18 -24.20 20.20
C LEU A 62 3.08 -23.91 21.70
N ALA A 63 2.12 -23.08 22.12
CA ALA A 63 1.88 -22.79 23.54
C ALA A 63 1.50 -24.05 24.34
N LYS A 64 0.62 -24.90 23.80
CA LYS A 64 0.22 -26.18 24.42
C LYS A 64 1.42 -27.12 24.64
N ASN A 65 2.43 -27.04 23.79
CA ASN A 65 3.66 -27.82 23.88
C ASN A 65 4.82 -27.10 24.58
N LYS A 66 4.61 -25.90 25.15
CA LYS A 66 5.67 -25.07 25.75
C LYS A 66 6.82 -24.78 24.79
N LEU A 67 6.50 -24.42 23.55
CA LEU A 67 7.47 -24.12 22.49
C LEU A 67 7.39 -22.67 22.01
N LEU A 68 6.36 -21.92 22.36
CA LEU A 68 6.16 -20.56 21.84
C LEU A 68 7.24 -19.59 22.34
N HIS A 69 7.65 -19.72 23.60
CA HIS A 69 8.71 -18.92 24.22
C HIS A 69 10.09 -19.15 23.57
N ARG A 70 10.26 -20.19 22.75
CA ARG A 70 11.52 -20.47 22.03
C ARG A 70 11.74 -19.56 20.83
N PHE A 71 10.70 -18.89 20.34
CA PHE A 71 10.82 -17.93 19.25
C PHE A 71 11.12 -16.54 19.79
N ASP A 72 12.14 -15.90 19.23
CA ASP A 72 12.59 -14.56 19.59
C ASP A 72 11.94 -13.48 18.72
N TYR A 73 11.66 -13.82 17.47
CA TYR A 73 11.07 -12.91 16.49
C TYR A 73 9.78 -13.47 15.91
N MET A 74 8.85 -12.57 15.63
CA MET A 74 7.61 -12.87 14.93
C MET A 74 7.46 -11.90 13.76
N SER A 75 7.52 -12.42 12.54
CA SER A 75 7.22 -11.66 11.32
C SER A 75 5.81 -11.97 10.87
N THR A 76 5.04 -10.96 10.48
CA THR A 76 3.63 -11.15 10.12
C THR A 76 3.23 -10.28 8.95
N VAL A 77 2.29 -10.76 8.13
CA VAL A 77 1.69 -9.97 7.04
C VAL A 77 0.18 -10.19 6.99
N SER A 78 -0.60 -9.13 6.71
CA SER A 78 -2.05 -9.18 6.50
C SER A 78 -2.80 -9.97 7.61
N GLY A 79 -3.49 -11.07 7.27
CA GLY A 79 -4.21 -11.93 8.22
C GLY A 79 -3.33 -12.52 9.34
N GLY A 80 -2.05 -12.79 9.06
CA GLY A 80 -1.08 -13.17 10.09
C GLY A 80 -0.81 -12.04 11.08
N GLY A 81 -0.85 -10.78 10.62
CA GLY A 81 -0.71 -9.59 11.45
C GLY A 81 -1.87 -9.38 12.42
N TYR A 82 -3.08 -9.81 12.06
CA TYR A 82 -4.22 -9.80 12.98
C TYR A 82 -3.94 -10.66 14.23
N ILE A 83 -3.46 -11.88 14.03
CA ILE A 83 -3.12 -12.78 15.15
C ILE A 83 -1.83 -12.33 15.84
N GLY A 84 -0.82 -11.92 15.07
CA GLY A 84 0.44 -11.42 15.61
C GLY A 84 0.24 -10.23 16.55
N GLY A 85 -0.58 -9.26 16.15
CA GLY A 85 -0.94 -8.12 17.00
C GLY A 85 -1.76 -8.54 18.22
N ALA A 86 -2.71 -9.47 18.07
CA ALA A 86 -3.53 -9.96 19.17
C ALA A 86 -2.70 -10.69 20.25
N VAL A 87 -1.76 -11.54 19.83
CA VAL A 87 -0.82 -12.22 20.74
C VAL A 87 0.22 -11.26 21.28
N GLY A 88 0.76 -10.37 20.45
CA GLY A 88 1.69 -9.32 20.85
C GLY A 88 1.13 -8.45 21.98
N ARG A 89 -0.17 -8.15 21.96
CA ARG A 89 -0.84 -7.38 23.01
C ARG A 89 -0.85 -8.06 24.38
N LEU A 90 -0.68 -9.38 24.44
CA LEU A 90 -0.55 -10.11 25.71
C LEU A 90 0.81 -9.93 26.37
N TYR A 91 1.85 -9.57 25.59
CA TYR A 91 3.16 -9.23 26.12
C TYR A 91 3.12 -7.79 26.66
N ASP A 92 3.51 -7.64 27.91
CA ASP A 92 3.63 -6.36 28.64
C ASP A 92 4.76 -6.50 29.65
N ASP A 93 5.24 -5.41 30.24
CA ASP A 93 6.38 -5.39 31.17
C ASP A 93 6.20 -6.33 32.38
N GLN A 94 4.95 -6.69 32.71
CA GLN A 94 4.59 -7.58 33.82
C GLN A 94 4.16 -9.01 33.40
N GLN A 95 4.04 -9.25 32.10
CA GLN A 95 3.53 -10.50 31.52
C GLN A 95 4.66 -11.26 30.82
N ASP A 96 5.08 -12.36 31.44
CA ASP A 96 6.11 -13.22 30.88
C ASP A 96 5.61 -14.14 29.77
N ALA A 97 6.55 -14.62 28.95
CA ALA A 97 6.26 -15.56 27.89
C ALA A 97 5.50 -16.81 28.40
N GLU A 98 5.78 -17.24 29.64
CA GLU A 98 5.05 -18.35 30.29
C GLU A 98 3.57 -18.03 30.51
N LYS A 99 3.24 -16.83 31.05
CA LYS A 99 1.84 -16.42 31.24
C LYS A 99 1.10 -16.26 29.92
N VAL A 100 1.77 -15.75 28.89
CA VAL A 100 1.21 -15.65 27.54
C VAL A 100 0.94 -17.04 26.96
N GLU A 101 1.86 -17.98 27.15
CA GLU A 101 1.67 -19.40 26.79
C GLU A 101 0.48 -20.02 27.51
N GLU A 102 0.35 -19.79 28.81
CA GLU A 102 -0.77 -20.28 29.62
C GLU A 102 -2.12 -19.74 29.12
N GLY A 103 -2.20 -18.43 28.85
CA GLY A 103 -3.42 -17.80 28.33
C GLY A 103 -3.80 -18.27 26.91
N LEU A 104 -2.81 -18.57 26.05
CA LEU A 104 -3.06 -19.11 24.71
C LEU A 104 -3.46 -20.58 24.71
N LYS A 105 -2.90 -21.35 25.66
CA LYS A 105 -3.24 -22.75 25.89
C LYS A 105 -4.69 -22.90 26.34
N ASP A 106 -5.18 -22.00 27.18
CA ASP A 106 -6.53 -22.03 27.70
C ASP A 106 -7.60 -21.93 26.58
N ASP A 107 -8.51 -22.89 26.54
CA ASP A 107 -9.63 -22.97 25.59
C ASP A 107 -10.81 -22.03 25.97
N HIS A 108 -10.77 -21.46 27.18
CA HIS A 108 -11.79 -20.56 27.72
C HIS A 108 -11.29 -19.12 27.93
N SER A 109 -10.10 -18.78 27.41
CA SER A 109 -9.55 -17.44 27.59
C SER A 109 -10.39 -16.37 26.90
N LEU A 110 -10.46 -15.17 27.52
CA LEU A 110 -11.15 -14.01 26.96
C LEU A 110 -10.63 -13.65 25.57
N LEU A 111 -9.31 -13.79 25.34
CA LEU A 111 -8.71 -13.58 24.04
C LEU A 111 -9.30 -14.54 22.99
N LEU A 112 -9.39 -15.83 23.30
CA LEU A 112 -9.89 -16.81 22.35
C LEU A 112 -11.39 -16.63 22.09
N TRP A 113 -12.17 -16.31 23.12
CA TRP A 113 -13.56 -15.91 22.98
C TRP A 113 -13.71 -14.68 22.07
N TRP A 114 -12.89 -13.65 22.30
CA TRP A 114 -12.92 -12.42 21.52
C TRP A 114 -12.56 -12.68 20.05
N LEU A 115 -11.48 -13.42 19.78
CA LEU A 115 -11.06 -13.76 18.42
C LEU A 115 -12.10 -14.58 17.66
N ARG A 116 -12.75 -15.55 18.34
CA ARG A 116 -13.85 -16.34 17.76
C ARG A 116 -15.06 -15.47 17.42
N ASN A 117 -15.39 -14.49 18.27
CA ASN A 117 -16.54 -13.61 18.08
C ASN A 117 -16.27 -12.40 17.17
N ASN A 118 -15.00 -12.05 16.92
CA ASN A 118 -14.59 -10.87 16.15
C ASN A 118 -13.80 -11.21 14.88
N GLY A 119 -14.09 -12.36 14.24
CA GLY A 119 -13.43 -12.78 13.00
C GLY A 119 -13.64 -11.86 11.77
N ARG A 120 -14.49 -10.82 11.87
CA ARG A 120 -14.70 -9.80 10.82
C ARG A 120 -13.78 -8.59 11.07
N TYR A 121 -12.50 -8.74 10.81
CA TYR A 121 -11.53 -7.67 11.10
C TYR A 121 -11.46 -6.54 10.05
N LEU A 122 -11.80 -6.82 8.78
CA LEU A 122 -11.84 -5.77 7.74
C LEU A 122 -13.12 -4.92 7.77
N ILE A 123 -14.18 -5.42 8.40
CA ILE A 123 -15.50 -4.75 8.49
C ILE A 123 -16.11 -5.07 9.86
N PRO A 124 -15.56 -4.52 10.96
CA PRO A 124 -16.00 -4.86 12.31
C PRO A 124 -17.43 -4.40 12.63
N ALA A 125 -17.93 -3.28 12.07
CA ALA A 125 -19.29 -2.77 12.29
C ALA A 125 -20.27 -2.99 11.12
N GLY A 126 -19.94 -3.85 10.15
CA GLY A 126 -20.80 -4.17 9.00
C GLY A 126 -20.86 -3.08 7.91
N LEU A 127 -22.00 -2.97 7.22
CA LEU A 127 -22.20 -2.09 6.05
C LEU A 127 -21.78 -0.62 6.24
N ARG A 128 -21.85 -0.12 7.49
CA ARG A 128 -21.46 1.26 7.83
C ARG A 128 -19.97 1.53 7.61
N ASP A 129 -19.11 0.59 8.02
CA ASP A 129 -17.65 0.74 7.85
C ASP A 129 -17.26 0.58 6.39
N THR A 130 -17.95 -0.29 5.64
CA THR A 130 -17.81 -0.39 4.18
C THR A 130 -18.21 0.91 3.51
N GLY A 131 -19.32 1.51 3.95
CA GLY A 131 -19.76 2.83 3.48
C GLY A 131 -18.73 3.92 3.77
N GLN A 132 -18.10 3.91 4.95
CA GLN A 132 -17.03 4.87 5.29
C GLN A 132 -15.76 4.65 4.46
N ALA A 133 -15.32 3.40 4.27
CA ALA A 133 -14.18 3.10 3.42
C ALA A 133 -14.43 3.55 1.97
N ILE A 134 -15.61 3.26 1.43
CA ILE A 134 -16.04 3.74 0.12
C ILE A 134 -16.07 5.27 0.09
N ALA A 135 -16.61 5.92 1.12
CA ALA A 135 -16.65 7.38 1.21
C ALA A 135 -15.24 8.00 1.23
N TYR A 136 -14.28 7.40 1.94
CA TYR A 136 -12.89 7.84 1.94
C TYR A 136 -12.22 7.64 0.58
N MET A 137 -12.44 6.50 -0.07
CA MET A 137 -11.94 6.26 -1.43
C MET A 137 -12.54 7.24 -2.44
N LEU A 138 -13.86 7.47 -2.38
CA LEU A 138 -14.55 8.44 -3.24
C LEU A 138 -14.08 9.87 -2.95
N ARG A 139 -13.87 10.25 -1.69
CA ARG A 139 -13.34 11.56 -1.32
C ARG A 139 -11.94 11.77 -1.90
N GLY A 140 -11.05 10.79 -1.75
CA GLY A 140 -9.69 10.87 -2.32
C GLY A 140 -9.70 10.91 -3.86
N LEU A 141 -10.59 10.15 -4.48
CA LEU A 141 -10.79 10.16 -5.92
C LEU A 141 -11.28 11.54 -6.40
N LEU A 142 -12.35 12.06 -5.79
CA LEU A 142 -12.93 13.34 -6.18
C LEU A 142 -11.97 14.51 -5.92
N ALA A 143 -11.26 14.50 -4.78
CA ALA A 143 -10.29 15.54 -4.46
C ALA A 143 -9.13 15.59 -5.47
N SER A 144 -8.55 14.42 -5.81
CA SER A 144 -7.44 14.36 -6.78
C SER A 144 -7.88 14.76 -8.19
N HIS A 145 -9.09 14.37 -8.62
CA HIS A 145 -9.62 14.77 -9.92
C HIS A 145 -10.00 16.25 -9.97
N PHE A 146 -10.52 16.82 -8.87
CA PHE A 146 -10.84 18.24 -8.78
C PHE A 146 -9.58 19.11 -8.82
N GLU A 147 -8.53 18.72 -8.09
CA GLU A 147 -7.24 19.41 -8.11
C GLU A 147 -6.60 19.37 -9.49
N ALA A 148 -6.57 18.18 -10.12
CA ALA A 148 -6.05 18.02 -11.47
C ALA A 148 -6.86 18.84 -12.49
N ALA A 149 -8.19 18.80 -12.43
CA ALA A 149 -9.06 19.59 -13.31
C ALA A 149 -8.82 21.09 -13.14
N THR A 150 -8.67 21.56 -11.91
CA THR A 150 -8.38 22.97 -11.62
C THR A 150 -7.06 23.41 -12.24
N LEU A 151 -5.99 22.61 -12.08
CA LEU A 151 -4.69 22.90 -12.68
C LEU A 151 -4.74 22.89 -14.21
N ILE A 152 -5.44 21.93 -14.81
CA ILE A 152 -5.64 21.86 -16.26
C ILE A 152 -6.41 23.08 -16.77
N LEU A 153 -7.46 23.50 -16.08
CA LEU A 153 -8.25 24.68 -16.45
C LEU A 153 -7.45 25.98 -16.31
N LEU A 154 -6.63 26.11 -15.27
CA LEU A 154 -5.72 27.25 -15.11
C LEU A 154 -4.67 27.29 -16.23
N LEU A 155 -4.10 26.13 -16.57
CA LEU A 155 -3.16 26.02 -17.69
C LEU A 155 -3.84 26.36 -19.02
N ALA A 156 -5.07 25.87 -19.25
CA ALA A 156 -5.87 26.22 -20.41
C ALA A 156 -6.15 27.72 -20.48
N ALA A 157 -6.59 28.32 -19.39
CA ALA A 157 -6.81 29.75 -19.30
C ALA A 157 -5.53 30.52 -19.62
N LEU A 158 -4.38 30.14 -19.06
CA LEU A 158 -3.09 30.79 -19.33
C LEU A 158 -2.66 30.67 -20.80
N THR A 159 -2.84 29.51 -21.42
CA THR A 159 -2.45 29.28 -22.82
C THR A 159 -3.38 29.96 -23.81
N LEU A 160 -4.68 30.06 -23.50
CA LEU A 160 -5.71 30.61 -24.38
C LEU A 160 -5.99 32.10 -24.13
N TRP A 161 -5.52 32.66 -23.02
CA TRP A 161 -5.75 34.07 -22.65
C TRP A 161 -5.38 35.06 -23.77
N PRO A 162 -4.25 34.92 -24.48
CA PRO A 162 -3.87 35.89 -25.52
C PRO A 162 -4.81 35.81 -26.73
N THR A 163 -5.26 34.60 -27.07
CA THR A 163 -6.23 34.37 -28.14
C THR A 163 -7.61 34.92 -27.77
N LEU A 164 -8.08 34.68 -26.55
CA LEU A 164 -9.34 35.22 -26.06
C LEU A 164 -9.31 36.75 -26.01
N PHE A 165 -8.21 37.34 -25.52
CA PHE A 165 -8.01 38.78 -25.45
C PHE A 165 -7.94 39.44 -26.83
N ALA A 166 -7.20 38.85 -27.77
CA ALA A 166 -7.14 39.34 -29.15
C ALA A 166 -8.53 39.36 -29.82
N ASN A 167 -9.37 38.35 -29.59
CA ASN A 167 -10.73 38.29 -30.13
C ASN A 167 -11.70 39.31 -29.48
N LEU A 168 -11.44 39.73 -28.24
CA LEU A 168 -12.23 40.78 -27.60
C LEU A 168 -11.97 42.17 -28.22
N ILE A 169 -10.75 42.41 -28.69
CA ILE A 169 -10.35 43.68 -29.32
C ILE A 169 -10.74 43.69 -30.79
N GLU A 170 -10.43 42.61 -31.52
CA GLU A 170 -10.73 42.46 -32.95
C GLU A 170 -11.44 41.12 -33.20
N PRO A 171 -12.78 41.12 -33.27
CA PRO A 171 -13.55 39.90 -33.50
C PRO A 171 -13.15 39.26 -34.85
N ASN A 172 -12.99 37.92 -34.86
CA ASN A 172 -12.66 37.08 -36.01
C ASN A 172 -11.17 36.96 -36.40
N LYS A 173 -10.22 37.44 -35.58
CA LYS A 173 -8.78 37.12 -35.74
C LYS A 173 -8.34 35.80 -35.09
N PHE A 174 -9.28 34.88 -34.90
CA PHE A 174 -9.03 33.59 -34.25
C PHE A 174 -7.94 32.75 -34.95
N SER A 175 -7.72 32.91 -36.26
CA SER A 175 -6.74 32.13 -37.02
C SER A 175 -5.29 32.63 -36.93
N GLU A 176 -5.01 33.84 -36.43
CA GLU A 176 -3.67 34.46 -36.51
C GLU A 176 -2.78 34.21 -35.29
N THR A 177 -3.30 33.73 -34.16
CA THR A 177 -2.51 33.54 -32.92
C THR A 177 -1.80 32.17 -32.87
N GLY A 178 -1.10 31.81 -33.96
CA GLY A 178 -0.66 30.44 -34.27
C GLY A 178 0.09 29.66 -33.17
N ILE A 179 0.93 30.32 -32.36
CA ILE A 179 1.68 29.64 -31.29
C ILE A 179 0.82 29.28 -30.07
N TRP A 180 -0.20 30.08 -29.77
CA TRP A 180 -1.05 29.93 -28.59
C TRP A 180 -2.04 28.76 -28.74
N HIS A 181 -2.48 28.48 -29.97
CA HIS A 181 -3.25 27.28 -30.30
C HIS A 181 -2.45 26.00 -30.09
N GLY A 182 -1.16 26.01 -30.46
CA GLY A 182 -0.25 24.90 -30.17
C GLY A 182 -0.04 24.69 -28.67
N LEU A 183 0.05 25.78 -27.89
CA LEU A 183 0.19 25.69 -26.42
C LEU A 183 -1.08 25.18 -25.73
N ALA A 184 -2.27 25.41 -26.30
CA ALA A 184 -3.53 24.84 -25.80
C ALA A 184 -3.60 23.30 -25.90
N LEU A 185 -2.70 22.66 -26.64
CA LEU A 185 -2.56 21.20 -26.64
C LEU A 185 -1.97 20.66 -25.34
N LEU A 186 -1.23 21.47 -24.58
CA LEU A 186 -0.66 21.08 -23.29
C LEU A 186 -1.74 20.70 -22.25
N PRO A 187 -2.73 21.55 -21.95
CA PRO A 187 -3.81 21.18 -21.02
C PRO A 187 -4.67 20.03 -21.56
N ALA A 188 -4.92 19.96 -22.88
CA ALA A 188 -5.63 18.83 -23.49
C ALA A 188 -4.85 17.51 -23.33
N PHE A 189 -3.53 17.55 -23.49
CA PHE A 189 -2.62 16.44 -23.24
C PHE A 189 -2.67 15.98 -21.78
N PHE A 190 -2.53 16.90 -20.82
CA PHE A 190 -2.58 16.55 -19.39
C PHE A 190 -3.95 15.98 -18.98
N ALA A 191 -5.05 16.48 -19.54
CA ALA A 191 -6.38 15.93 -19.31
C ALA A 191 -6.51 14.49 -19.84
N ALA A 192 -6.09 14.24 -21.08
CA ALA A 192 -6.14 12.91 -21.68
C ALA A 192 -5.15 11.93 -21.00
N TYR A 193 -4.01 12.44 -20.51
CA TYR A 193 -3.03 11.65 -19.76
C TYR A 193 -3.60 11.21 -18.41
N GLN A 194 -4.29 12.10 -17.68
CA GLN A 194 -4.92 11.72 -16.41
C GLN A 194 -6.03 10.68 -16.57
N ILE A 195 -6.86 10.81 -17.62
CA ILE A 195 -7.89 9.83 -17.94
C ILE A 195 -7.26 8.46 -18.26
N SER A 196 -6.24 8.43 -19.11
CA SER A 196 -5.59 7.18 -19.53
C SER A 196 -4.76 6.54 -18.41
N ALA A 197 -4.06 7.33 -17.61
CA ALA A 197 -3.30 6.85 -16.45
C ALA A 197 -4.19 6.16 -15.42
N TYR A 198 -5.37 6.72 -15.12
CA TYR A 198 -6.33 6.10 -14.20
C TYR A 198 -6.77 4.69 -14.65
N TRP A 199 -7.02 4.50 -15.95
CA TRP A 199 -7.48 3.22 -16.49
C TRP A 199 -6.36 2.20 -16.76
N LEU A 200 -5.12 2.67 -16.93
CA LEU A 200 -3.95 1.83 -17.22
C LEU A 200 -3.19 1.38 -15.98
N VAL A 201 -3.38 2.05 -14.85
CA VAL A 201 -2.98 1.54 -13.53
C VAL A 201 -3.96 0.45 -13.10
N ARG A 202 -3.92 -0.69 -13.79
CA ARG A 202 -4.47 -1.94 -13.28
C ARG A 202 -3.35 -2.76 -12.66
N PRO A 203 -3.49 -3.28 -11.44
CA PRO A 203 -2.52 -4.21 -10.88
C PRO A 203 -2.41 -5.42 -11.83
N ARG A 204 -1.27 -5.56 -12.52
CA ARG A 204 -0.97 -6.75 -13.31
C ARG A 204 -0.58 -7.86 -12.34
N GLY A 205 -1.56 -8.67 -11.94
CA GLY A 205 -1.28 -9.92 -11.24
C GLY A 205 -0.56 -10.87 -12.20
N LYS A 206 0.71 -11.20 -11.91
CA LYS A 206 1.38 -12.32 -12.57
C LYS A 206 0.87 -13.61 -11.94
N GLU A 207 0.09 -14.41 -12.68
CA GLU A 207 -0.15 -15.80 -12.29
C GLU A 207 1.08 -16.64 -12.64
N LYS A 208 1.93 -16.89 -11.64
CA LYS A 208 2.85 -18.03 -11.63
C LYS A 208 2.70 -18.75 -10.30
N GLY A 209 2.08 -19.93 -10.32
CA GLY A 209 2.12 -20.92 -9.24
C GLY A 209 1.53 -20.48 -7.89
N LYS A 210 0.23 -20.70 -7.70
CA LYS A 210 -0.49 -20.80 -6.40
C LYS A 210 -0.45 -19.66 -5.36
N GLU A 211 0.26 -18.55 -5.56
CA GLU A 211 0.06 -17.35 -4.74
C GLU A 211 -0.16 -16.12 -5.62
N ARG A 212 -1.30 -15.45 -5.45
CA ARG A 212 -1.52 -14.12 -6.03
C ARG A 212 -0.65 -13.12 -5.28
N GLN A 213 0.60 -12.93 -5.72
CA GLN A 213 1.37 -11.76 -5.34
C GLN A 213 0.74 -10.53 -5.99
N TYR A 214 0.11 -9.68 -5.17
CA TYR A 214 -0.11 -8.29 -5.54
C TYR A 214 1.27 -7.63 -5.57
N VAL A 215 1.87 -7.55 -6.75
CA VAL A 215 3.03 -6.70 -6.97
C VAL A 215 2.49 -5.29 -6.89
N ASP A 216 2.98 -4.48 -5.94
CA ASP A 216 2.73 -3.04 -5.93
C ASP A 216 2.95 -2.56 -7.36
N GLY A 217 1.92 -1.95 -7.94
CA GLY A 217 1.98 -1.42 -9.30
C GLY A 217 2.94 -0.26 -9.33
N HIS A 218 4.25 -0.52 -9.27
CA HIS A 218 5.25 0.42 -9.72
C HIS A 218 4.94 0.65 -11.20
N ILE A 219 4.41 1.84 -11.48
CA ILE A 219 4.33 2.33 -12.84
C ILE A 219 5.78 2.37 -13.32
N ASN A 220 6.18 1.40 -14.15
CA ASN A 220 7.49 1.46 -14.78
C ASN A 220 7.53 2.77 -15.56
N ALA A 221 8.61 3.54 -15.42
CA ALA A 221 8.77 4.82 -16.14
C ALA A 221 8.53 4.66 -17.65
N ALA A 222 8.84 3.47 -18.20
CA ALA A 222 8.54 3.08 -19.57
C ALA A 222 7.03 3.01 -19.88
N ASP A 223 6.21 2.46 -18.98
CA ASP A 223 4.75 2.39 -19.17
C ASP A 223 4.14 3.80 -19.11
N ALA A 224 4.53 4.61 -18.12
CA ALA A 224 4.11 6.02 -18.04
C ALA A 224 4.51 6.82 -19.30
N PHE A 225 5.72 6.58 -19.80
CA PHE A 225 6.25 7.23 -21.00
C PHE A 225 5.48 6.82 -22.26
N LEU A 226 5.17 5.53 -22.43
CA LEU A 226 4.39 5.04 -23.57
C LEU A 226 2.96 5.58 -23.58
N VAL A 227 2.32 5.68 -22.42
CA VAL A 227 0.99 6.28 -22.28
C VAL A 227 1.03 7.77 -22.59
N GLY A 228 2.06 8.48 -22.09
CA GLY A 228 2.32 9.87 -22.46
C GLY A 228 2.48 10.02 -23.98
N LEU A 229 3.34 9.23 -24.61
CA LEU A 229 3.58 9.31 -26.05
C LEU A 229 2.30 9.05 -26.87
N ALA A 230 1.55 7.99 -26.54
CA ALA A 230 0.30 7.66 -27.23
C ALA A 230 -0.77 8.77 -27.08
N THR A 231 -0.87 9.35 -25.89
CA THR A 231 -1.78 10.47 -25.61
C THR A 231 -1.40 11.73 -26.38
N LEU A 232 -0.10 12.06 -26.43
CA LEU A 232 0.42 13.20 -27.17
C LEU A 232 0.13 13.07 -28.66
N VAL A 233 0.39 11.88 -29.22
CA VAL A 233 0.09 11.58 -30.63
C VAL A 233 -1.41 11.70 -30.91
N GLY A 234 -2.27 11.18 -30.02
CA GLY A 234 -3.72 11.31 -30.16
C GLY A 234 -4.21 12.76 -30.17
N VAL A 235 -3.72 13.58 -29.23
CA VAL A 235 -4.05 15.02 -29.15
C VAL A 235 -3.59 15.77 -30.40
N ILE A 236 -2.38 15.47 -30.90
CA ILE A 236 -1.86 16.05 -32.14
C ILE A 236 -2.71 15.64 -33.35
N ILE A 237 -3.10 14.37 -33.48
CA ILE A 237 -3.95 13.88 -34.57
C ILE A 237 -5.31 14.58 -34.57
N VAL A 238 -5.96 14.69 -33.39
CA VAL A 238 -7.25 15.38 -33.25
C VAL A 238 -7.12 16.86 -33.61
N TYR A 239 -6.03 17.52 -33.16
CA TYR A 239 -5.75 18.90 -33.53
C TYR A 239 -5.62 19.09 -35.04
N TYR A 240 -4.84 18.24 -35.72
CA TYR A 240 -4.70 18.28 -37.17
C TYR A 240 -6.01 17.97 -37.90
N HIS A 241 -6.86 17.08 -37.39
CA HIS A 241 -8.17 16.83 -37.99
C HIS A 241 -9.13 18.02 -37.84
N LEU A 242 -9.08 18.74 -36.72
CA LEU A 242 -9.95 19.89 -36.46
C LEU A 242 -9.47 21.16 -37.20
N TRP A 243 -8.16 21.31 -37.40
CA TRP A 243 -7.54 22.56 -37.90
C TRP A 243 -6.84 22.44 -39.26
N GLY A 244 -6.50 21.23 -39.71
CA GLY A 244 -5.67 20.99 -40.90
C GLY A 244 -6.42 20.81 -42.23
N PHE A 245 -7.75 20.94 -42.25
CA PHE A 245 -8.56 20.73 -43.47
C PHE A 245 -9.13 22.01 -44.11
N TRP A 246 -8.69 23.20 -43.67
CA TRP A 246 -9.06 24.48 -44.27
C TRP A 246 -7.83 25.27 -44.74
N GLY A 247 -7.00 24.61 -45.55
CA GLY A 247 -5.89 25.22 -46.30
C GLY A 247 -5.95 24.79 -47.76
#